data_AF-A0A9X5F7U1-F1
#
_entry.id   AF-A0A9X5F7U1-F1
#
_cell.length_a   1.000
_cell.length_b   1.000
_cell.length_c   1.000
_cell.angle_alpha   90.00
_cell.angle_beta   90.00
_cell.angle_gamma   90.00
#
_symmetry.space_group_name_H-M   'P 1'
#
loop_
_entity.id
_entity.type
_entity.pdbx_description
1 polymer ?
#
loop_
_entity_poly.entity_id
_entity_poly.type
_entity_poly.pdbx_seq_one_letter_code
_entity_poly.pdbx_strand_id
1 'polypeptide(L)'
;MRKTLLAVALMATGFTAHADYKCSVTPRDDVVLSPQTVQVKGENGDLVITPDGNVTFNGKVYNLTAAQREQAKDYQSDLRTALPWIDQGALTRVEKSRVALDKIITKEVGESSNMRSRLTKLDKQLKEQMNRIIEHRTDGLTFHYKAIDQVRADGQQLVNQAMGGILQDSINEMGAKAVLKGGGNPLQGVLGSLGGLQTSIQNEWKNQEDDFQQFGKDVCKRVVSLEDSRKALVGTLK
;
A
#
# COMPACT_ATOMS: atom_id res chain seq x y z
N MET A 1 6.70 -28.24 16.02
CA MET A 1 6.94 -26.78 16.04
C MET A 1 7.39 -26.35 14.64
N ARG A 2 6.65 -25.46 13.93
CA ARG A 2 7.09 -24.67 12.73
C ARG A 2 6.00 -24.25 11.71
N LYS A 3 4.70 -24.50 11.90
CA LYS A 3 3.68 -24.18 10.85
C LYS A 3 2.55 -23.22 11.23
N THR A 4 2.57 -22.59 12.41
CA THR A 4 1.41 -21.79 12.89
C THR A 4 1.76 -20.43 13.48
N LEU A 5 2.95 -19.91 13.21
CA LEU A 5 3.29 -18.52 13.52
C LEU A 5 3.61 -17.84 12.20
N LEU A 6 2.95 -16.70 11.95
CA LEU A 6 3.13 -15.79 10.81
C LEU A 6 2.24 -16.05 9.57
N ALA A 7 0.91 -15.95 9.75
CA ALA A 7 0.03 -15.35 8.72
C ALA A 7 0.12 -13.80 8.76
N VAL A 8 1.31 -13.29 9.08
CA VAL A 8 1.66 -11.88 9.32
C VAL A 8 2.61 -11.39 8.22
N ALA A 9 2.98 -12.28 7.30
CA ALA A 9 3.86 -12.00 6.18
C ALA A 9 3.16 -11.53 4.90
N LEU A 10 1.86 -11.21 4.93
CA LEU A 10 1.11 -10.97 3.69
C LEU A 10 0.81 -9.51 3.35
N MET A 11 1.16 -8.56 4.21
CA MET A 11 1.13 -7.14 3.80
C MET A 11 2.37 -6.72 2.98
N ALA A 12 3.35 -7.60 2.82
CA ALA A 12 4.34 -7.50 1.74
C ALA A 12 3.89 -8.20 0.44
N THR A 13 2.73 -8.85 0.45
CA THR A 13 2.22 -9.65 -0.66
C THR A 13 0.94 -9.06 -1.21
N GLY A 14 0.99 -7.80 -1.62
CA GLY A 14 0.30 -7.42 -2.86
C GLY A 14 0.88 -8.16 -4.10
N PHE A 15 1.92 -8.99 -3.93
CA PHE A 15 2.61 -9.69 -5.02
C PHE A 15 3.03 -11.15 -4.81
N THR A 16 2.83 -11.81 -3.66
CA THR A 16 3.29 -13.22 -3.51
C THR A 16 2.41 -14.15 -2.67
N ALA A 17 1.10 -13.94 -2.60
CA ALA A 17 0.19 -14.99 -2.15
C ALA A 17 -0.99 -15.09 -3.10
N HIS A 18 -1.16 -16.31 -3.62
CA HIS A 18 -2.00 -16.71 -4.74
C HIS A 18 -1.42 -16.36 -6.12
N ALA A 19 -1.12 -17.43 -6.85
CA ALA A 19 -0.51 -17.43 -8.17
C ALA A 19 -1.32 -16.57 -9.17
N ASP A 20 -0.59 -16.02 -10.14
CA ASP A 20 -1.05 -15.44 -11.42
C ASP A 20 -1.33 -13.94 -11.57
N TYR A 21 -1.45 -13.11 -10.53
CA TYR A 21 -1.51 -11.66 -10.76
C TYR A 21 -0.14 -10.98 -10.71
N LYS A 22 0.70 -11.25 -11.70
CA LYS A 22 1.84 -10.37 -12.03
C LYS A 22 1.34 -9.29 -12.98
N CYS A 23 1.42 -8.03 -12.56
CA CYS A 23 1.19 -6.94 -13.50
C CYS A 23 2.17 -7.07 -14.68
N SER A 24 1.68 -6.98 -15.91
CA SER A 24 2.50 -7.16 -17.12
C SER A 24 3.56 -6.07 -17.29
N VAL A 25 3.44 -4.98 -16.52
CA VAL A 25 4.37 -3.86 -16.50
C VAL A 25 4.91 -3.64 -15.10
N THR A 26 6.20 -3.30 -15.04
CA THR A 26 6.85 -2.79 -13.84
C THR A 26 7.23 -1.35 -14.13
N PRO A 27 6.71 -0.35 -13.40
CA PRO A 27 7.14 1.03 -13.56
C PRO A 27 8.66 1.16 -13.43
N ARG A 28 9.30 1.86 -14.36
CA ARG A 28 10.75 2.12 -14.39
C ARG A 28 11.11 3.61 -14.40
N ASP A 29 10.10 4.45 -14.21
CA ASP A 29 10.22 5.89 -14.24
C ASP A 29 9.57 6.47 -12.98
N ASP A 30 10.22 7.48 -12.43
CA ASP A 30 9.63 8.36 -11.44
C ASP A 30 8.65 9.31 -12.14
N VAL A 31 7.58 9.70 -11.44
CA VAL A 31 6.60 10.66 -11.95
C VAL A 31 6.47 11.81 -10.98
N VAL A 32 6.76 13.03 -11.43
CA VAL A 32 6.58 14.26 -10.65
C VAL A 32 5.38 15.02 -11.21
N LEU A 33 4.36 15.19 -10.40
CA LEU A 33 3.18 16.00 -10.70
C LEU A 33 3.30 17.33 -9.99
N SER A 34 3.27 18.42 -10.74
CA SER A 34 3.10 19.79 -10.21
C SER A 34 1.97 20.53 -10.94
N PRO A 35 1.47 21.68 -10.46
CA PRO A 35 0.53 22.49 -11.22
C PRO A 35 1.05 22.89 -12.60
N GLN A 36 2.37 23.09 -12.74
CA GLN A 36 2.98 23.63 -13.94
C GLN A 36 3.48 22.57 -14.90
N THR A 37 3.75 21.36 -14.44
CA THR A 37 4.29 20.29 -15.28
C THR A 37 3.91 18.91 -14.76
N VAL A 38 3.92 17.95 -15.68
CA VAL A 38 4.10 16.53 -15.38
C VAL A 38 5.46 16.12 -15.93
N GLN A 39 6.30 15.55 -15.07
CA GLN A 39 7.59 15.00 -15.48
C GLN A 39 7.61 13.50 -15.24
N VAL A 40 8.08 12.75 -16.24
CA VAL A 40 8.30 11.30 -16.18
C VAL A 40 9.75 11.05 -16.49
N LYS A 41 10.50 10.52 -15.51
CA LYS A 41 11.96 10.43 -15.59
C LYS A 41 12.45 9.08 -15.09
N GLY A 42 13.23 8.40 -15.92
CA GLY A 42 13.85 7.14 -15.51
C GLY A 42 14.55 6.43 -16.65
N GLU A 43 14.39 5.11 -16.69
CA GLU A 43 15.03 4.25 -17.69
C GLU A 43 14.54 4.54 -19.11
N ASN A 44 13.35 5.14 -19.25
CA ASN A 44 12.74 5.43 -20.56
C ASN A 44 12.97 6.86 -21.09
N GLY A 45 13.82 7.65 -20.43
CA GLY A 45 14.12 9.04 -20.77
C GLY A 45 13.47 10.04 -19.83
N ASP A 46 13.65 11.34 -20.14
CA ASP A 46 13.10 12.46 -19.37
C ASP A 46 12.04 13.19 -20.21
N LEU A 47 10.78 13.00 -19.85
CA LEU A 47 9.62 13.57 -20.52
C LEU A 47 9.00 14.63 -19.61
N VAL A 48 8.92 15.87 -20.09
CA VAL A 48 8.26 16.98 -19.39
C VAL A 48 7.11 17.49 -20.24
N ILE A 49 5.93 17.57 -19.64
CA ILE A 49 4.69 18.02 -20.28
C ILE A 49 4.11 19.20 -19.50
N THR A 50 3.86 20.30 -20.20
CA THR A 50 3.16 21.49 -19.68
C THR A 50 1.63 21.34 -19.78
N PRO A 51 0.80 22.13 -19.08
CA PRO A 51 -0.66 21.98 -19.11
C PRO A 51 -1.25 22.15 -20.52
N ASP A 52 -0.61 22.97 -21.36
CA ASP A 52 -1.01 23.17 -22.76
C ASP A 52 -0.63 22.01 -23.69
N GLY A 53 0.03 20.98 -23.16
CA GLY A 53 0.49 19.81 -23.90
C GLY A 53 1.80 20.03 -24.66
N ASN A 54 2.56 21.10 -24.39
CA ASN A 54 3.91 21.23 -24.94
C ASN A 54 4.84 20.21 -24.28
N VAL A 55 5.67 19.55 -25.09
CA VAL A 55 6.54 18.46 -24.68
C VAL A 55 8.01 18.84 -24.83
N THR A 56 8.78 18.57 -23.78
CA THR A 56 10.24 18.48 -23.83
C THR A 56 10.62 17.03 -23.56
N PHE A 57 11.44 16.43 -24.42
CA PHE A 57 11.91 15.06 -24.24
C PHE A 57 13.43 15.01 -24.35
N ASN A 58 14.10 14.48 -23.33
CA ASN A 58 15.57 14.45 -23.17
C ASN A 58 16.21 15.83 -23.41
N GLY A 59 15.59 16.88 -22.86
CA GLY A 59 16.07 18.28 -22.97
C GLY A 59 15.77 18.97 -24.31
N LYS A 60 15.18 18.28 -25.28
CA LYS A 60 14.79 18.86 -26.57
C LYS A 60 13.30 19.21 -26.57
N VAL A 61 12.97 20.44 -26.97
CA VAL A 61 11.59 20.88 -27.19
C VAL A 61 11.10 20.34 -28.53
N TYR A 62 9.88 19.78 -28.55
CA TYR A 62 9.27 19.23 -29.76
C TYR A 62 8.12 20.09 -30.25
N ASN A 63 8.13 20.40 -31.56
CA ASN A 63 7.01 21.04 -32.23
C ASN A 63 5.96 19.98 -32.58
N LEU A 64 4.94 19.86 -31.73
CA LEU A 64 3.91 18.84 -31.86
C LEU A 64 2.83 19.25 -32.87
N THR A 65 2.30 18.26 -33.58
CA THR A 65 1.00 18.37 -34.27
C THR A 65 -0.14 18.53 -33.27
N ALA A 66 -1.33 18.95 -33.74
CA ALA A 66 -2.51 19.06 -32.88
C ALA A 66 -2.87 17.73 -32.20
N ALA A 67 -2.78 16.61 -32.93
CA ALA A 67 -3.06 15.28 -32.38
C ALA A 67 -2.04 14.86 -31.31
N GLN A 68 -0.75 15.11 -31.53
CA GLN A 68 0.29 14.81 -30.53
C GLN A 68 0.17 15.68 -29.28
N ARG A 69 -0.20 16.95 -29.44
CA ARG A 69 -0.45 17.84 -28.30
C ARG A 69 -1.64 17.36 -27.48
N GLU A 70 -2.71 16.91 -28.13
CA GLU A 70 -3.86 16.34 -27.43
C GLU A 70 -3.48 15.06 -26.69
N GLN A 71 -2.74 14.15 -27.33
CA GLN A 71 -2.22 12.95 -26.69
C GLN A 71 -1.34 13.26 -25.46
N ALA A 72 -0.53 14.33 -25.50
CA ALA A 72 0.25 14.78 -24.37
C ALA A 72 -0.63 15.31 -23.22
N LYS A 73 -1.74 15.99 -23.53
CA LYS A 73 -2.74 16.44 -22.55
C LYS A 73 -3.48 15.26 -21.91
N ASP A 74 -3.89 14.28 -22.72
CA ASP A 74 -4.55 13.07 -22.23
C ASP A 74 -3.63 12.32 -21.27
N TYR A 75 -2.38 12.08 -21.68
CA TYR A 75 -1.42 11.36 -20.84
C TYR A 75 -1.13 12.07 -19.50
N GLN A 76 -0.95 13.39 -19.50
CA GLN A 76 -0.78 14.11 -18.23
C GLN A 76 -2.05 14.09 -17.37
N SER A 77 -3.24 14.15 -17.97
CA SER A 77 -4.53 14.12 -17.28
C SER A 77 -4.73 12.76 -16.60
N ASP A 78 -4.39 11.69 -17.30
CA ASP A 78 -4.41 10.33 -16.79
C ASP A 78 -3.47 10.17 -15.59
N LEU A 79 -2.23 10.68 -15.69
CA LEU A 79 -1.28 10.67 -14.56
C LEU A 79 -1.81 11.45 -13.35
N ARG A 80 -2.35 12.66 -13.59
CA ARG A 80 -2.94 13.52 -12.54
C ARG A 80 -4.15 12.89 -11.86
N THR A 81 -4.86 12.01 -12.54
CA THR A 81 -6.00 11.28 -11.97
C THR A 81 -5.58 9.98 -11.31
N ALA A 82 -4.63 9.26 -11.91
CA ALA A 82 -4.22 7.95 -11.46
C ALA A 82 -3.41 8.01 -10.16
N LEU A 83 -2.39 8.87 -10.07
CA LEU A 83 -1.50 8.88 -8.90
C LEU A 83 -2.24 9.19 -7.59
N PRO A 84 -3.06 10.25 -7.49
CA PRO A 84 -3.83 10.52 -6.27
C PRO A 84 -4.80 9.38 -5.92
N TRP A 85 -5.43 8.76 -6.92
CA TRP A 85 -6.35 7.64 -6.69
C TRP A 85 -5.62 6.39 -6.16
N ILE A 86 -4.44 6.08 -6.71
CA ILE A 86 -3.60 4.97 -6.22
C ILE A 86 -3.17 5.23 -4.79
N ASP A 87 -2.65 6.44 -4.51
CA ASP A 87 -2.19 6.84 -3.19
C ASP A 87 -3.31 6.74 -2.13
N GLN A 88 -4.42 7.45 -2.36
CA GLN A 88 -5.55 7.44 -1.44
C GLN A 88 -6.16 6.05 -1.29
N GLY A 89 -6.26 5.30 -2.39
CA GLY A 89 -6.79 3.94 -2.39
C GLY A 89 -5.95 2.99 -1.53
N ALA A 90 -4.63 3.15 -1.56
CA ALA A 90 -3.72 2.34 -0.77
C ALA A 90 -3.76 2.77 0.71
N LEU A 91 -3.68 4.07 1.03
CA LEU A 91 -3.76 4.57 2.41
C LEU A 91 -5.07 4.20 3.10
N THR A 92 -6.18 4.25 2.37
CA THR A 92 -7.50 3.84 2.86
C THR A 92 -7.53 2.38 3.29
N ARG A 93 -6.83 1.50 2.58
CA ARG A 93 -6.82 0.07 2.86
C ARG A 93 -6.02 -0.27 4.11
N VAL A 94 -4.88 0.39 4.32
CA VAL A 94 -4.14 0.29 5.59
C VAL A 94 -5.01 0.71 6.77
N GLU A 95 -5.73 1.83 6.63
CA GLU A 95 -6.65 2.30 7.66
C GLU A 95 -7.82 1.33 7.92
N LYS A 96 -8.43 0.78 6.85
CA LYS A 96 -9.50 -0.22 6.97
C LYS A 96 -9.01 -1.46 7.72
N SER A 97 -7.83 -1.98 7.40
CA SER A 97 -7.24 -3.12 8.09
C SER A 97 -6.98 -2.81 9.57
N ARG A 98 -6.46 -1.61 9.89
CA ARG A 98 -6.30 -1.17 11.29
C ARG A 98 -7.62 -1.17 12.05
N VAL A 99 -8.65 -0.54 11.49
CA VAL A 99 -9.98 -0.42 12.12
C VAL A 99 -10.61 -1.79 12.33
N ALA A 100 -10.47 -2.70 11.38
CA ALA A 100 -11.01 -4.04 11.50
C ALA A 100 -10.30 -4.86 12.60
N LEU A 101 -8.97 -4.80 12.65
CA LEU A 101 -8.20 -5.43 13.73
C LEU A 101 -8.54 -4.83 15.10
N ASP A 102 -8.73 -3.51 15.18
CA ASP A 102 -9.13 -2.83 16.41
C ASP A 102 -10.48 -3.32 16.95
N LYS A 103 -11.45 -3.55 16.05
CA LYS A 103 -12.76 -4.14 16.41
C LYS A 103 -12.61 -5.54 17.00
N ILE A 104 -11.75 -6.36 16.40
CA ILE A 104 -11.49 -7.72 16.89
C ILE A 104 -10.82 -7.66 18.26
N ILE A 105 -9.78 -6.85 18.44
CA ILE A 105 -9.10 -6.71 19.74
C ILE A 105 -10.06 -6.21 20.82
N THR A 106 -10.89 -5.22 20.49
CA THR A 106 -11.90 -4.69 21.40
C THR A 106 -12.87 -5.77 21.84
N LYS A 107 -13.33 -6.61 20.91
CA LYS A 107 -14.27 -7.70 21.19
C LYS A 107 -13.64 -8.84 22.00
N GLU A 108 -12.46 -9.30 21.61
CA GLU A 108 -11.84 -10.52 22.13
C GLU A 108 -10.98 -10.27 23.38
N VAL A 109 -10.43 -9.06 23.53
CA VAL A 109 -9.52 -8.71 24.63
C VAL A 109 -10.00 -7.53 25.46
N GLY A 110 -10.66 -6.54 24.87
CA GLY A 110 -11.27 -5.40 25.57
C GLY A 110 -10.70 -4.04 25.17
N GLU A 111 -11.46 -2.98 25.46
CA GLU A 111 -11.20 -1.61 25.01
C GLU A 111 -9.89 -0.99 25.51
N SER A 112 -9.41 -1.42 26.69
CA SER A 112 -8.23 -0.86 27.36
C SER A 112 -6.91 -1.55 27.00
N SER A 113 -6.85 -2.32 25.91
CA SER A 113 -5.66 -3.10 25.55
C SER A 113 -4.53 -2.24 24.97
N ASN A 114 -3.30 -2.46 25.42
CA ASN A 114 -2.08 -1.86 24.86
C ASN A 114 -1.86 -2.27 23.39
N MET A 115 -2.47 -3.36 22.95
CA MET A 115 -2.41 -3.80 21.57
C MET A 115 -3.02 -2.79 20.59
N ARG A 116 -4.02 -2.01 21.03
CA ARG A 116 -4.63 -0.95 20.20
C ARG A 116 -3.64 0.18 19.90
N SER A 117 -2.82 0.54 20.89
CA SER A 117 -1.73 1.52 20.73
C SER A 117 -0.70 1.00 19.72
N ARG A 118 -0.33 -0.29 19.79
CA ARG A 118 0.56 -0.92 18.81
C ARG A 118 -0.02 -0.93 17.40
N LEU A 119 -1.30 -1.25 17.23
CA LEU A 119 -1.97 -1.18 15.93
C LEU A 119 -1.99 0.24 15.37
N THR A 120 -2.28 1.23 16.20
CA THR A 120 -2.28 2.64 15.79
C THR A 120 -0.88 3.11 15.37
N LYS A 121 0.15 2.67 16.11
CA LYS A 121 1.54 2.94 15.74
C LYS A 121 1.90 2.25 14.41
N LEU A 122 1.54 0.99 14.24
CA LEU A 122 1.80 0.25 13.01
C LEU A 122 1.16 0.93 11.80
N ASP A 123 -0.10 1.33 11.90
CA ASP A 123 -0.81 2.06 10.84
C ASP A 123 -0.06 3.32 10.42
N LYS A 124 0.34 4.15 11.39
CA LYS A 124 1.12 5.36 11.11
C LYS A 124 2.43 5.02 10.40
N GLN A 125 3.16 4.03 10.89
CA GLN A 125 4.44 3.63 10.29
C GLN A 125 4.27 3.06 8.88
N LEU A 126 3.21 2.28 8.63
CA LEU A 126 2.91 1.77 7.29
C LEU A 126 2.55 2.90 6.32
N LYS A 127 1.74 3.87 6.74
CA LYS A 127 1.42 5.06 5.93
C LYS A 127 2.68 5.89 5.63
N GLU A 128 3.59 6.03 6.61
CA GLU A 128 4.89 6.66 6.39
C GLU A 128 5.73 5.90 5.35
N GLN A 129 5.68 4.56 5.34
CA GLN A 129 6.33 3.78 4.28
C GLN A 129 5.71 4.04 2.91
N MET A 130 4.38 4.12 2.83
CA MET A 130 3.69 4.36 1.57
C MET A 130 3.96 5.75 1.00
N ASN A 131 4.11 6.76 1.86
CA ASN A 131 4.53 8.10 1.46
C ASN A 131 5.93 8.15 0.83
N ARG A 132 6.74 7.10 0.99
CA ARG A 132 8.02 6.97 0.27
C ARG A 132 7.85 6.49 -1.17
N ILE A 133 6.74 5.80 -1.48
CA ILE A 133 6.39 5.41 -2.85
C ILE A 133 5.73 6.59 -3.56
N ILE A 134 4.73 7.22 -2.94
CA ILE A 134 4.09 8.43 -3.45
C ILE A 134 4.28 9.54 -2.41
N GLU A 135 5.26 10.39 -2.67
CA GLU A 135 5.60 11.52 -1.83
C GLU A 135 4.61 12.66 -2.04
N HIS A 136 4.05 13.14 -0.93
CA HIS A 136 3.23 14.34 -0.91
C HIS A 136 4.12 15.56 -0.71
N ARG A 137 4.03 16.50 -1.64
CA ARG A 137 4.78 17.75 -1.62
C ARG A 137 3.82 18.94 -1.57
N THR A 138 4.33 20.11 -1.21
CA THR A 138 3.55 21.36 -1.21
C THR A 138 3.06 21.73 -2.60
N ASP A 139 3.77 21.30 -3.65
CA ASP A 139 3.52 21.59 -5.05
C ASP A 139 3.02 20.39 -5.84
N GLY A 140 2.61 19.28 -5.19
CA GLY A 140 2.00 18.14 -5.86
C GLY A 140 2.47 16.78 -5.33
N LEU A 141 2.59 15.79 -6.22
CA LEU A 141 2.93 14.41 -5.87
C LEU A 141 4.19 13.94 -6.61
N THR A 142 4.98 13.07 -5.98
CA THR A 142 6.08 12.37 -6.67
C THR A 142 5.99 10.88 -6.44
N PHE A 143 5.85 10.10 -7.51
CA PHE A 143 5.98 8.65 -7.48
C PHE A 143 7.45 8.25 -7.68
N HIS A 144 7.95 7.39 -6.78
CA HIS A 144 9.32 6.90 -6.75
C HIS A 144 9.35 5.39 -7.03
N TYR A 145 9.64 4.96 -8.25
CA TYR A 145 9.52 3.54 -8.62
C TYR A 145 10.51 2.66 -7.84
N LYS A 146 11.72 3.19 -7.56
CA LYS A 146 12.77 2.48 -6.81
C LYS A 146 12.42 2.27 -5.33
N ALA A 147 11.50 3.06 -4.79
CA ALA A 147 11.12 2.94 -3.39
C ALA A 147 10.24 1.70 -3.12
N ILE A 148 9.58 1.15 -4.14
CA ILE A 148 8.60 0.06 -4.00
C ILE A 148 9.17 -1.15 -3.26
N ASP A 149 10.32 -1.67 -3.70
CA ASP A 149 10.88 -2.88 -3.13
C ASP A 149 11.36 -2.68 -1.69
N GLN A 150 11.95 -1.52 -1.40
CA GLN A 150 12.38 -1.17 -0.04
C GLN A 150 11.18 -0.98 0.89
N VAL A 151 10.15 -0.28 0.45
CA VAL A 151 8.91 -0.07 1.22
C VAL A 151 8.21 -1.39 1.49
N ARG A 152 8.20 -2.32 0.52
CA ARG A 152 7.68 -3.68 0.73
C ARG A 152 8.46 -4.40 1.84
N ALA A 153 9.79 -4.36 1.79
CA ALA A 153 10.63 -5.00 2.80
C ALA A 153 10.45 -4.38 4.20
N ASP A 154 10.47 -3.06 4.29
CA ASP A 154 10.32 -2.32 5.54
C ASP A 154 8.92 -2.50 6.13
N GLY A 155 7.88 -2.46 5.28
CA GLY A 155 6.50 -2.75 5.68
C GLY A 155 6.36 -4.15 6.27
N GLN A 156 7.01 -5.15 5.67
CA GLN A 156 7.02 -6.52 6.21
C GLN A 156 7.66 -6.59 7.60
N GLN A 157 8.78 -5.89 7.77
CA GLN A 157 9.47 -5.85 9.05
C GLN A 157 8.60 -5.19 10.13
N LEU A 158 7.96 -4.06 9.81
CA LEU A 158 7.06 -3.35 10.72
C LEU A 158 5.92 -4.24 11.19
N VAL A 159 5.27 -4.93 10.26
CA VAL A 159 4.15 -5.84 10.56
C VAL A 159 4.62 -6.99 11.46
N ASN A 160 5.77 -7.60 11.16
CA ASN A 160 6.35 -8.66 12.00
C ASN A 160 6.66 -8.19 13.41
N GLN A 161 7.26 -6.99 13.55
CA GLN A 161 7.59 -6.39 14.85
C GLN A 161 6.33 -6.07 15.65
N ALA A 162 5.33 -5.47 15.02
CA ALA A 162 4.06 -5.13 15.67
C ALA A 162 3.35 -6.39 16.17
N MET A 163 3.30 -7.45 15.37
CA MET A 163 2.66 -8.71 15.76
C MET A 163 3.42 -9.44 16.87
N GLY A 164 4.76 -9.40 16.88
CA GLY A 164 5.54 -9.88 18.01
C GLY A 164 5.19 -9.15 19.31
N GLY A 165 5.04 -7.82 19.25
CA GLY A 165 4.61 -7.01 20.38
C GLY A 165 3.16 -7.26 20.82
N ILE A 166 2.24 -7.45 19.88
CA ILE A 166 0.83 -7.78 20.16
C ILE A 166 0.73 -9.13 20.88
N LEU A 167 1.50 -10.13 20.47
CA LEU A 167 1.54 -11.42 21.15
C LEU A 167 2.09 -11.30 22.57
N GLN A 168 3.13 -10.49 22.79
CA GLN A 168 3.68 -10.24 24.12
C GLN A 168 2.64 -9.56 25.02
N ASP A 169 1.99 -8.50 24.54
CA ASP A 169 0.97 -7.77 25.29
C ASP A 169 -0.25 -8.67 25.56
N SER A 170 -0.64 -9.50 24.59
CA SER A 170 -1.72 -10.48 24.74
C SER A 170 -1.46 -11.42 25.93
N ILE A 171 -0.25 -11.98 26.03
CA ILE A 171 0.13 -12.88 27.12
C ILE A 171 0.11 -12.14 28.46
N ASN A 172 0.66 -10.93 28.51
CA ASN A 172 0.71 -10.14 29.74
C ASN A 172 -0.69 -9.75 30.23
N GLU A 173 -1.54 -9.24 29.34
CA GLU A 173 -2.88 -8.75 29.67
C GLU A 173 -3.86 -9.89 30.00
N MET A 174 -3.82 -10.98 29.23
CA MET A 174 -4.68 -12.12 29.49
C MET A 174 -4.18 -12.95 30.69
N GLY A 175 -2.86 -13.04 30.90
CA GLY A 175 -2.28 -13.63 32.10
C GLY A 175 -2.73 -12.90 33.36
N ALA A 176 -2.67 -11.56 33.37
CA ALA A 176 -3.17 -10.75 34.48
C ALA A 176 -4.68 -10.95 34.71
N LYS A 177 -5.50 -10.94 33.64
CA LYS A 177 -6.95 -11.17 33.76
C LYS A 177 -7.31 -12.57 34.28
N ALA A 178 -6.55 -13.59 33.92
CA ALA A 178 -6.78 -14.96 34.37
C ALA A 178 -6.45 -15.16 35.86
N VAL A 179 -5.45 -14.44 36.38
CA VAL A 179 -5.14 -14.40 37.82
C VAL A 179 -6.23 -13.68 38.62
N LEU A 180 -6.78 -12.60 38.07
CA LEU A 180 -7.82 -11.79 38.74
C LEU A 180 -9.21 -12.47 38.81
N LYS A 181 -9.52 -13.41 37.91
CA LYS A 181 -10.83 -14.09 37.84
C LYS A 181 -10.91 -15.41 38.63
N GLY A 182 -10.06 -15.57 39.66
CA GLY A 182 -9.92 -16.76 40.53
C GLY A 182 -11.00 -17.85 40.43
N GLY A 183 -10.63 -19.03 39.90
CA GLY A 183 -11.51 -20.21 39.95
C GLY A 183 -11.25 -21.36 38.95
N GLY A 184 -10.37 -21.23 37.97
CA GLY A 184 -10.07 -22.30 37.00
C GLY A 184 -8.68 -22.17 36.37
N ASN A 185 -8.20 -23.21 35.66
CA ASN A 185 -6.84 -23.25 35.10
C ASN A 185 -6.58 -22.03 34.18
N PRO A 186 -5.77 -21.05 34.61
CA PRO A 186 -5.61 -19.75 33.94
C PRO A 186 -5.19 -19.89 32.47
N LEU A 187 -4.41 -20.92 32.18
CA LEU A 187 -3.91 -21.23 30.84
C LEU A 187 -5.04 -21.60 29.86
N GLN A 188 -6.11 -22.25 30.33
CA GLN A 188 -7.17 -22.74 29.44
C GLN A 188 -8.08 -21.60 28.94
N GLY A 189 -8.33 -20.59 29.79
CA GLY A 189 -9.05 -19.38 29.40
C GLY A 189 -8.25 -18.51 28.42
N VAL A 190 -6.94 -18.35 28.66
CA VAL A 190 -6.04 -17.61 27.77
C VAL A 190 -5.94 -18.29 26.39
N LEU A 191 -5.82 -19.62 26.36
CA LEU A 191 -5.76 -20.38 25.10
C LEU A 191 -7.09 -20.32 24.32
N GLY A 192 -8.23 -20.34 25.00
CA GLY A 192 -9.55 -20.18 24.38
C GLY A 192 -9.73 -18.81 23.72
N SER A 193 -9.42 -17.73 24.45
CA SER A 193 -9.49 -16.36 23.92
C SER A 193 -8.50 -16.11 22.78
N LEU A 194 -7.28 -16.67 22.85
CA LEU A 194 -6.31 -16.61 21.76
C LEU A 194 -6.79 -17.36 20.50
N GLY A 195 -7.45 -18.52 20.67
CA GLY A 195 -8.06 -19.25 19.55
C GLY A 195 -9.19 -18.47 18.87
N GLY A 196 -10.03 -17.78 19.66
CA GLY A 196 -11.09 -16.89 19.18
C GLY A 196 -10.55 -15.68 18.41
N LEU A 197 -9.52 -15.03 18.97
CA LEU A 197 -8.79 -13.94 18.33
C LEU A 197 -8.17 -14.37 17.01
N GLN A 198 -7.46 -15.50 16.98
CA GLN A 198 -6.84 -16.02 15.77
C GLN A 198 -7.89 -16.30 14.69
N THR A 199 -9.01 -16.91 15.04
CA THR A 199 -10.10 -17.23 14.09
C THR A 199 -10.73 -15.96 13.54
N SER A 200 -10.98 -14.97 14.40
CA SER A 200 -11.59 -13.71 14.01
C SER A 200 -10.66 -12.91 13.08
N ILE A 201 -9.35 -12.88 13.36
CA ILE A 201 -8.35 -12.29 12.47
C ILE A 201 -8.32 -13.01 11.13
N GLN A 202 -8.32 -14.35 11.11
CA GLN A 202 -8.34 -15.13 9.86
C GLN A 202 -9.59 -14.86 9.01
N ASN A 203 -10.76 -14.76 9.63
CA ASN A 203 -12.00 -14.47 8.92
C ASN A 203 -12.01 -13.04 8.37
N GLU A 204 -11.53 -12.07 9.15
CA GLU A 204 -11.43 -10.69 8.67
C GLU A 204 -10.47 -10.56 7.49
N TRP A 205 -9.37 -11.29 7.49
CA TRP A 205 -8.47 -11.31 6.34
C TRP A 205 -9.13 -11.85 5.08
N LYS A 206 -9.88 -12.97 5.18
CA LYS A 206 -10.65 -13.50 4.05
C LYS A 206 -11.67 -12.50 3.52
N ASN A 207 -12.31 -11.74 4.42
CA ASN A 207 -13.28 -10.71 4.02
C ASN A 207 -12.63 -9.52 3.30
N GLN A 208 -11.38 -9.19 3.62
CA GLN A 208 -10.67 -8.07 3.01
C GLN A 208 -9.89 -8.46 1.75
N GLU A 209 -9.55 -9.74 1.59
CA GLU A 209 -8.70 -10.24 0.51
C GLU A 209 -9.21 -9.81 -0.87
N ASP A 210 -10.50 -9.93 -1.13
CA ASP A 210 -11.12 -9.55 -2.41
C ASP A 210 -10.94 -8.05 -2.73
N ASP A 211 -11.07 -7.17 -1.73
CA ASP A 211 -10.88 -5.73 -1.91
C ASP A 211 -9.43 -5.39 -2.25
N PHE A 212 -8.45 -6.06 -1.61
CA PHE A 212 -7.03 -5.89 -1.93
C PHE A 212 -6.70 -6.38 -3.33
N GLN A 213 -7.19 -7.57 -3.70
CA GLN A 213 -6.95 -8.15 -5.02
C GLN A 213 -7.58 -7.29 -6.12
N GLN A 214 -8.83 -6.84 -5.93
CA GLN A 214 -9.51 -5.98 -6.90
C GLN A 214 -8.78 -4.65 -7.07
N PHE A 215 -8.38 -4.02 -5.96
CA PHE A 215 -7.59 -2.80 -6.03
C PHE A 215 -6.26 -3.00 -6.76
N GLY A 216 -5.53 -4.08 -6.47
CA GLY A 216 -4.29 -4.42 -7.18
C GLY A 216 -4.51 -4.59 -8.69
N LYS A 217 -5.62 -5.22 -9.08
CA LYS A 217 -6.01 -5.36 -10.50
C LYS A 217 -6.29 -4.03 -11.17
N ASP A 218 -7.03 -3.16 -10.50
CA ASP A 218 -7.36 -1.82 -11.01
C ASP A 218 -6.14 -0.92 -11.11
N VAL A 219 -5.25 -0.96 -10.12
CA VAL A 219 -3.94 -0.27 -10.15
C VAL A 219 -3.15 -0.75 -11.35
N CYS A 220 -2.99 -2.06 -11.53
CA CYS A 220 -2.22 -2.59 -12.65
C CYS A 220 -2.83 -2.22 -14.01
N LYS A 221 -4.15 -2.32 -14.19
CA LYS A 221 -4.83 -1.90 -15.42
C LYS A 221 -4.51 -0.43 -15.76
N ARG A 222 -4.54 0.46 -14.76
CA ARG A 222 -4.19 1.87 -14.93
C ARG A 222 -2.72 2.03 -15.30
N VAL A 223 -1.81 1.35 -14.61
CA VAL A 223 -0.36 1.44 -14.89
C VAL A 223 -0.03 0.94 -16.30
N VAL A 224 -0.66 -0.15 -16.77
CA VAL A 224 -0.52 -0.62 -18.16
C VAL A 224 -0.97 0.45 -19.14
N SER A 225 -2.16 1.02 -18.93
CA SER A 225 -2.69 2.08 -19.80
C SER A 225 -1.77 3.31 -19.84
N LEU A 226 -1.24 3.73 -18.69
CA LEU A 226 -0.29 4.85 -18.59
C LEU A 226 1.00 4.57 -19.37
N GLU A 227 1.54 3.35 -19.24
CA GLU A 227 2.76 2.97 -19.95
C GLU A 227 2.55 2.89 -21.47
N ASP A 228 1.40 2.40 -21.91
CA ASP A 228 1.04 2.36 -23.34
C ASP A 228 0.86 3.79 -23.90
N SER A 229 0.17 4.67 -23.17
CA SER A 229 0.03 6.10 -23.52
C SER A 229 1.39 6.79 -23.62
N ARG A 230 2.30 6.52 -22.67
CA ARG A 230 3.67 7.05 -22.68
C ARG A 230 4.45 6.59 -23.91
N LYS A 231 4.43 5.28 -24.20
CA LYS A 231 5.12 4.70 -25.37
C LYS A 231 4.57 5.27 -26.66
N ALA A 232 3.26 5.40 -26.77
CA ALA A 232 2.62 5.99 -27.94
C ALA A 232 3.05 7.46 -28.12
N LEU A 233 3.03 8.26 -27.05
CA LEU A 233 3.45 9.67 -27.13
C LEU A 233 4.91 9.78 -27.55
N VAL A 234 5.82 9.14 -26.81
CA VAL A 234 7.28 9.19 -27.08
C VAL A 234 7.63 8.58 -28.44
N GLY A 235 6.90 7.54 -28.88
CA GLY A 235 7.08 6.91 -30.18
C GLY A 235 6.83 7.86 -31.35
N THR A 236 5.91 8.83 -31.20
CA THR A 236 5.64 9.84 -32.23
C THR A 236 6.66 10.99 -32.25
N LEU A 237 7.55 11.07 -31.27
CA LEU A 237 8.60 12.10 -31.18
C LEU A 237 9.90 11.68 -31.89
N LYS A 238 9.96 10.47 -32.44
CA LYS A 238 11.14 9.95 -33.15
C LYS A 238 11.15 10.36 -34.61
#